data_AF-A0A085U0K4-F1
#
_entry.id   AF-A0A085U0K4-F1
#
_cell.length_a   1.000
_cell.length_b   1.000
_cell.length_c   1.000
_cell.angle_alpha   90.00
_cell.angle_beta   90.00
_cell.angle_gamma   90.00
#
_symmetry.space_group_name_H-M   'P 1'
#
loop_
_entity.id
_entity.type
_entity.pdbx_description
1 polymer ?
#
loop_
_entity_poly.entity_id
_entity_poly.type
_entity_poly.pdbx_seq_one_letter_code
_entity_poly.pdbx_strand_id
1 'polypeptide(L)'
;MEHLPVPIQTAYHELMQRFRARPPLSVPGSIMRIEKSGRGYWVSRRRIGDRVVEKTIGPETPEVLATVAAARAEQKVYDGWRKKNATLVSMLRAAGLLSLDVNSGKILSSLSRVGFFEIGGILGGTNAFRLYPALLGVVAPAREMVFTGDVGMLAPSHIRLAGPREPLTSRLRSAGLEFETRFPMDPADPPKHVVHDNIEIEIPGPVARGGERSYVYEGIQEPVAALRLLEFSLRDPVSVVALYREGVEVTVPAPERFALHKLIVAQLRAGSFKSKRNKDLRQASWLLKVLAEARPNETMNALRDIRGRGPTWRKHLSASLREAPDAAKALRRIEAETGDPDPGG
;
A
#
# COMPACT_ATOMS: atom_id res chain seq x y z
N MET A 1 -10.33 -20.74 -11.58
CA MET A 1 -10.02 -20.56 -10.15
C MET A 1 -11.32 -20.50 -9.33
N GLU A 2 -11.32 -20.57 -7.99
CA GLU A 2 -12.56 -20.32 -7.22
C GLU A 2 -12.80 -18.81 -7.08
N HIS A 3 -13.94 -18.35 -7.60
CA HIS A 3 -14.33 -16.95 -7.61
C HIS A 3 -15.19 -16.61 -6.39
N LEU A 4 -15.07 -15.38 -5.90
CA LEU A 4 -15.97 -14.85 -4.89
C LEU A 4 -17.39 -14.75 -5.47
N PRO A 5 -18.45 -15.00 -4.69
CA PRO A 5 -19.82 -14.70 -5.10
C PRO A 5 -19.97 -13.27 -5.62
N VAL A 6 -20.76 -13.09 -6.69
CA VAL A 6 -20.99 -11.78 -7.34
C VAL A 6 -21.36 -10.67 -6.33
N PRO A 7 -22.27 -10.89 -5.34
CA PRO A 7 -22.61 -9.85 -4.38
C PRO A 7 -21.41 -9.32 -3.57
N ILE A 8 -20.43 -10.19 -3.28
CA ILE A 8 -19.22 -9.82 -2.54
C ILE A 8 -18.30 -9.00 -3.44
N GLN A 9 -18.13 -9.39 -4.71
CA GLN A 9 -17.35 -8.64 -5.68
C GLN A 9 -17.96 -7.24 -5.90
N THR A 10 -19.28 -7.16 -6.08
CA THR A 10 -20.01 -5.89 -6.25
C THR A 10 -19.85 -4.98 -5.03
N ALA A 11 -19.94 -5.52 -3.82
CA ALA A 11 -19.75 -4.74 -2.60
C ALA A 11 -18.31 -4.20 -2.45
N TYR A 12 -17.30 -4.97 -2.86
CA TYR A 12 -15.92 -4.50 -2.88
C TYR A 12 -15.72 -3.39 -3.92
N HIS A 13 -16.29 -3.54 -5.11
CA HIS A 13 -16.26 -2.50 -6.14
C HIS A 13 -17.02 -1.23 -5.72
N GLU A 14 -18.18 -1.36 -5.03
CA GLU A 14 -18.88 -0.22 -4.43
C GLU A 14 -17.96 0.51 -3.44
N LEU A 15 -17.28 -0.23 -2.55
CA LEU A 15 -16.33 0.35 -1.62
C LEU A 15 -15.22 1.13 -2.35
N MET A 16 -14.62 0.55 -3.38
CA MET A 16 -13.60 1.24 -4.19
C MET A 16 -14.15 2.50 -4.88
N GLN A 17 -15.34 2.43 -5.47
CA GLN A 17 -15.98 3.58 -6.11
C GLN A 17 -16.25 4.71 -5.11
N ARG A 18 -16.65 4.37 -3.89
CA ARG A 18 -16.88 5.34 -2.81
C ARG A 18 -15.59 6.04 -2.39
N PHE A 19 -14.44 5.37 -2.40
CA PHE A 19 -13.15 6.02 -2.17
C PHE A 19 -12.74 6.96 -3.31
N ARG A 20 -13.00 6.60 -4.58
CA ARG A 20 -12.80 7.52 -5.71
C ARG A 20 -13.65 8.79 -5.63
N ALA A 21 -14.84 8.69 -5.01
CA ALA A 21 -15.75 9.81 -4.78
C ALA A 21 -15.74 10.28 -3.31
N ARG A 22 -14.57 10.23 -2.64
CA ARG A 22 -14.44 10.64 -1.24
C ARG A 22 -14.83 12.13 -1.08
N PRO A 23 -15.79 12.45 -0.20
CA PRO A 23 -16.18 13.84 0.02
C PRO A 23 -15.05 14.63 0.71
N PRO A 24 -14.94 15.95 0.44
CA PRO A 24 -13.95 16.79 1.10
C PRO A 24 -14.20 16.86 2.61
N LEU A 25 -13.13 17.12 3.36
CA LEU A 25 -13.16 17.35 4.80
C LEU A 25 -12.12 18.43 5.14
N SER A 26 -12.50 19.69 4.98
CA SER A 26 -11.61 20.83 5.12
C SER A 26 -11.16 21.04 6.56
N VAL A 27 -12.06 20.84 7.54
CA VAL A 27 -11.76 20.96 8.97
C VAL A 27 -12.04 19.63 9.67
N PRO A 28 -11.00 18.80 9.92
CA PRO A 28 -11.16 17.56 10.68
C PRO A 28 -11.25 17.84 12.17
N GLY A 29 -12.09 17.09 12.89
CA GLY A 29 -12.27 17.20 14.35
C GLY A 29 -13.58 17.89 14.76
N SER A 30 -13.85 17.96 16.06
CA SER A 30 -15.04 18.60 16.59
C SER A 30 -14.88 20.12 16.55
N ILE A 31 -15.77 20.81 15.82
CA ILE A 31 -15.77 22.27 15.68
C ILE A 31 -16.58 22.90 16.82
N MET A 32 -15.92 23.70 17.64
CA MET A 32 -16.51 24.32 18.84
C MET A 32 -16.10 25.78 19.00
N ARG A 33 -17.00 26.54 19.63
CA ARG A 33 -16.75 27.91 20.05
C ARG A 33 -16.09 27.90 21.42
N ILE A 34 -15.04 28.69 21.58
CA ILE A 34 -14.39 28.97 22.85
C ILE A 34 -14.37 30.48 23.07
N GLU A 35 -14.15 30.90 24.31
CA GLU A 35 -14.01 32.32 24.65
C GLU A 35 -12.57 32.58 25.13
N LYS A 36 -11.96 33.65 24.61
CA LYS A 36 -10.60 34.05 24.99
C LYS A 36 -10.55 35.57 25.13
N SER A 37 -10.25 36.05 26.32
CA SER A 37 -10.19 37.49 26.65
C SER A 37 -11.46 38.26 26.26
N GLY A 38 -12.64 37.68 26.55
CA GLY A 38 -13.95 38.28 26.24
C GLY A 38 -14.36 38.27 24.76
N ARG A 39 -13.59 37.61 23.88
CA ARG A 39 -13.91 37.45 22.46
C ARG A 39 -14.16 35.98 22.13
N GLY A 40 -15.16 35.72 21.30
CA GLY A 40 -15.45 34.38 20.77
C GLY A 40 -14.42 33.96 19.72
N TYR A 41 -14.00 32.69 19.77
CA TYR A 41 -13.14 32.07 18.78
C TYR A 41 -13.68 30.68 18.42
N TRP A 42 -13.43 30.26 17.20
CA TRP A 42 -13.75 28.92 16.73
C TRP A 42 -12.48 28.08 16.62
N VAL A 43 -12.55 26.86 17.14
CA VAL A 43 -11.46 25.88 17.12
C VAL A 43 -11.96 24.53 16.65
N SER A 44 -11.06 23.73 16.09
CA SER A 44 -11.27 22.32 15.87
C SER A 44 -10.43 21.50 16.85
N ARG A 45 -11.06 20.56 17.56
CA ARG A 45 -10.38 19.62 18.46
C ARG A 45 -10.45 18.21 17.91
N ARG A 46 -9.31 17.51 17.88
CA ARG A 46 -9.26 16.09 17.54
C ARG A 46 -8.26 15.34 18.40
N ARG A 47 -8.55 14.07 18.65
CA ARG A 47 -7.62 13.18 19.34
C ARG A 47 -6.69 12.53 18.32
N ILE A 48 -5.38 12.61 18.58
CA ILE A 48 -4.34 11.93 17.82
C ILE A 48 -3.52 11.10 18.81
N GLY A 49 -3.65 9.76 18.73
CA GLY A 49 -3.12 8.88 19.75
C GLY A 49 -3.72 9.18 21.13
N ASP A 50 -2.86 9.49 22.09
CA ASP A 50 -3.21 9.90 23.45
C ASP A 50 -3.44 11.42 23.60
N ARG A 51 -3.00 12.23 22.63
CA ARG A 51 -3.05 13.70 22.70
C ARG A 51 -4.34 14.28 22.11
N VAL A 52 -4.82 15.37 22.69
CA VAL A 52 -5.85 16.22 22.08
C VAL A 52 -5.17 17.41 21.41
N VAL A 53 -5.33 17.52 20.10
CA VAL A 53 -4.81 18.62 19.31
C VAL A 53 -5.95 19.60 19.02
N GLU A 54 -5.75 20.85 19.42
CA GLU A 54 -6.62 21.97 19.10
C GLU A 54 -5.99 22.81 17.99
N LYS A 55 -6.77 23.14 16.96
CA LYS A 55 -6.37 24.07 15.90
C LYS A 55 -7.37 25.20 15.82
N THR A 56 -6.88 26.44 15.92
CA THR A 56 -7.71 27.64 15.76
C THR A 56 -8.20 27.77 14.32
N ILE A 57 -9.50 27.99 14.16
CA ILE A 57 -10.13 28.34 12.89
C ILE A 57 -10.09 29.87 12.70
N GLY A 58 -10.49 30.62 13.73
CA GLY A 58 -10.43 32.08 13.73
C GLY A 58 -11.30 32.75 14.80
N PRO A 59 -11.25 34.09 14.92
CA PRO A 59 -12.18 34.85 15.76
C PRO A 59 -13.62 34.77 15.23
N GLU A 60 -14.60 35.01 16.09
CA GLU A 60 -16.03 35.02 15.72
C GLU A 60 -16.38 36.23 14.85
N THR A 61 -16.15 36.12 13.55
CA THR A 61 -16.56 37.06 12.52
C THR A 61 -17.56 36.41 11.56
N PRO A 62 -18.34 37.18 10.77
CA PRO A 62 -19.25 36.62 9.77
C PRO A 62 -18.57 35.64 8.79
N GLU A 63 -17.33 35.91 8.39
CA GLU A 63 -16.55 35.06 7.48
C GLU A 63 -16.16 33.73 8.13
N VAL A 64 -15.75 33.75 9.40
CA VAL A 64 -15.42 32.53 10.16
C VAL A 64 -16.68 31.72 10.44
N LEU A 65 -17.81 32.36 10.75
CA LEU A 65 -19.09 31.67 10.91
C LEU A 65 -19.53 30.98 9.61
N ALA A 66 -19.35 31.62 8.45
CA ALA A 66 -19.60 30.98 7.15
C ALA A 66 -18.66 29.78 6.92
N THR A 67 -17.38 29.91 7.25
CA THR A 67 -16.38 28.81 7.17
C THR A 67 -16.77 27.64 8.07
N VAL A 68 -17.19 27.91 9.30
CA VAL A 68 -17.66 26.91 10.26
C VAL A 68 -18.92 26.21 9.77
N ALA A 69 -19.88 26.94 9.21
CA ALA A 69 -21.10 26.38 8.66
C ALA A 69 -20.80 25.43 7.49
N ALA A 70 -19.94 25.87 6.54
CA ALA A 70 -19.50 25.05 5.41
C ALA A 70 -18.78 23.78 5.91
N ALA A 71 -17.82 23.92 6.83
CA ALA A 71 -17.09 22.80 7.39
C ALA A 71 -18.00 21.79 8.13
N ARG A 72 -19.02 22.26 8.85
CA ARG A 72 -20.02 21.37 9.49
C ARG A 72 -20.87 20.61 8.46
N ALA A 73 -21.22 21.25 7.35
CA ALA A 73 -21.93 20.59 6.26
C ALA A 73 -21.06 19.49 5.63
N GLU A 74 -19.79 19.77 5.35
CA GLU A 74 -18.82 18.78 4.88
C GLU A 74 -18.67 17.61 5.86
N GLN A 75 -18.54 17.89 7.16
CA GLN A 75 -18.44 16.87 8.21
C GLN A 75 -19.64 15.93 8.23
N LYS A 76 -20.86 16.45 8.01
CA LYS A 76 -22.08 15.63 7.95
C LYS A 76 -22.07 14.68 6.76
N VAL A 77 -21.67 15.17 5.58
CA VAL A 77 -21.55 14.35 4.37
C VAL A 77 -20.46 13.29 4.55
N TYR A 78 -19.30 13.69 5.08
CA TYR A 78 -18.18 12.79 5.36
C TYR A 78 -18.54 11.70 6.38
N ASP A 79 -19.28 12.02 7.44
CA ASP A 79 -19.72 11.04 8.43
C ASP A 79 -20.69 10.01 7.85
N GLY A 80 -21.63 10.44 6.99
CA GLY A 80 -22.49 9.53 6.24
C GLY A 80 -21.69 8.61 5.31
N TRP A 81 -20.71 9.17 4.60
CA TRP A 81 -19.80 8.39 3.76
C TRP A 81 -19.02 7.34 4.57
N ARG A 82 -18.44 7.76 5.70
CA ARG A 82 -17.67 6.92 6.61
C ARG A 82 -18.50 5.77 7.18
N LYS A 83 -19.71 6.05 7.67
CA LYS A 83 -20.63 5.05 8.25
C LYS A 83 -20.97 3.96 7.24
N LYS A 84 -21.35 4.35 6.01
CA LYS A 84 -21.66 3.40 4.95
C LYS A 84 -20.46 2.55 4.54
N ASN A 85 -19.25 3.14 4.48
CA ASN A 85 -18.03 2.37 4.22
C ASN A 85 -17.73 1.37 5.34
N ALA A 86 -17.90 1.77 6.60
CA ALA A 86 -17.73 0.86 7.74
C ALA A 86 -18.69 -0.33 7.67
N THR A 87 -19.94 -0.12 7.24
CA THR A 87 -20.90 -1.20 6.97
C THR A 87 -20.40 -2.13 5.86
N LEU A 88 -19.95 -1.59 4.72
CA LEU A 88 -19.40 -2.39 3.62
C LEU A 88 -18.18 -3.22 4.07
N VAL A 89 -17.23 -2.60 4.76
CA VAL A 89 -16.05 -3.29 5.29
C VAL A 89 -16.44 -4.39 6.27
N SER A 90 -17.39 -4.12 7.17
CA SER A 90 -17.89 -5.13 8.11
C SER A 90 -18.51 -6.33 7.38
N MET A 91 -19.32 -6.09 6.36
CA MET A 91 -19.94 -7.13 5.53
C MET A 91 -18.88 -7.95 4.77
N LEU A 92 -17.92 -7.28 4.11
CA LEU A 92 -16.85 -7.93 3.36
C LEU A 92 -15.97 -8.81 4.28
N ARG A 93 -15.68 -8.34 5.49
CA ARG A 93 -14.96 -9.12 6.51
C ARG A 93 -15.76 -10.33 6.97
N ALA A 94 -17.07 -10.18 7.20
CA ALA A 94 -17.95 -11.28 7.57
C ALA A 94 -18.07 -12.33 6.45
N ALA A 95 -17.97 -11.89 5.19
CA ALA A 95 -17.92 -12.74 4.01
C ALA A 95 -16.57 -13.45 3.80
N GLY A 96 -15.61 -13.32 4.73
CA GLY A 96 -14.35 -14.06 4.70
C GLY A 96 -13.23 -13.42 3.88
N LEU A 97 -13.40 -12.17 3.39
CA LEU A 97 -12.31 -11.48 2.70
C LEU A 97 -11.15 -11.21 3.65
N LEU A 98 -9.93 -11.29 3.09
CA LEU A 98 -8.72 -10.95 3.83
C LEU A 98 -8.80 -9.52 4.35
N SER A 99 -8.64 -9.41 5.66
CA SER A 99 -8.69 -8.14 6.37
C SER A 99 -7.36 -7.86 7.04
N LEU A 100 -7.07 -6.59 7.33
CA LEU A 100 -5.87 -6.23 8.08
C LEU A 100 -6.01 -6.62 9.55
N ASP A 101 -4.91 -7.11 10.14
CA ASP A 101 -4.80 -7.15 11.60
C ASP A 101 -4.74 -5.72 12.15
N VAL A 102 -4.94 -5.59 13.45
CA VAL A 102 -5.07 -4.27 14.09
C VAL A 102 -3.82 -3.41 13.89
N ASN A 103 -2.63 -4.00 13.92
CA ASN A 103 -1.38 -3.27 13.86
C ASN A 103 -1.05 -2.85 12.43
N SER A 104 -1.14 -3.76 11.45
CA SER A 104 -1.02 -3.40 10.03
C SER A 104 -2.07 -2.35 9.64
N GLY A 105 -3.30 -2.50 10.12
CA GLY A 105 -4.38 -1.53 9.89
C GLY A 105 -4.09 -0.14 10.45
N LYS A 106 -3.52 -0.05 11.66
CA LYS A 106 -3.04 1.22 12.24
C LYS A 106 -1.95 1.84 11.39
N ILE A 107 -0.94 1.07 10.97
CA ILE A 107 0.16 1.55 10.13
C ILE A 107 -0.36 2.12 8.81
N LEU A 108 -1.16 1.36 8.06
CA LEU A 108 -1.70 1.82 6.78
C LEU A 108 -2.63 3.04 6.94
N SER A 109 -3.44 3.06 8.01
CA SER A 109 -4.29 4.22 8.31
C SER A 109 -3.44 5.47 8.61
N SER A 110 -2.34 5.33 9.35
CA SER A 110 -1.41 6.45 9.61
C SER A 110 -0.71 6.92 8.34
N LEU A 111 -0.28 6.00 7.48
CA LEU A 111 0.33 6.33 6.17
C LEU A 111 -0.62 7.10 5.26
N SER A 112 -1.87 6.65 5.16
CA SER A 112 -2.91 7.35 4.41
C SER A 112 -3.15 8.76 4.97
N ARG A 113 -3.20 8.92 6.30
CA ARG A 113 -3.41 10.23 6.95
C ARG A 113 -2.28 11.23 6.74
N VAL A 114 -1.03 10.76 6.62
CA VAL A 114 0.12 11.63 6.33
C VAL A 114 0.32 11.86 4.83
N GLY A 115 -0.61 11.39 3.99
CA GLY A 115 -0.60 11.60 2.55
C GLY A 115 0.38 10.71 1.79
N PHE A 116 0.92 9.64 2.39
CA PHE A 116 1.95 8.80 1.75
C PHE A 116 1.48 8.23 0.40
N PHE A 117 0.25 7.70 0.33
CA PHE A 117 -0.29 7.16 -0.91
C PHE A 117 -0.72 8.24 -1.89
N GLU A 118 -1.17 9.40 -1.40
CA GLU A 118 -1.61 10.54 -2.21
C GLU A 118 -0.45 11.15 -3.01
N ILE A 119 0.76 11.13 -2.45
CA ILE A 119 1.97 11.60 -3.13
C ILE A 119 2.63 10.55 -4.04
N GLY A 120 2.03 9.37 -4.21
CA GLY A 120 2.54 8.29 -5.05
C GLY A 120 3.33 7.19 -4.31
N GLY A 121 3.31 7.17 -2.98
CA GLY A 121 3.82 6.04 -2.19
C GLY A 121 3.03 4.76 -2.48
N ILE A 122 3.70 3.61 -2.44
CA ILE A 122 3.12 2.33 -2.83
C ILE A 122 3.31 1.31 -1.69
N LEU A 123 2.26 0.60 -1.33
CA LEU A 123 2.33 -0.54 -0.42
C LEU A 123 2.94 -1.74 -1.14
N GLY A 124 4.01 -2.30 -0.59
CA GLY A 124 4.74 -3.42 -1.17
C GLY A 124 4.62 -4.72 -0.38
N GLY A 125 5.39 -5.72 -0.82
CA GLY A 125 5.56 -6.97 -0.09
C GLY A 125 4.28 -7.79 0.07
N THR A 126 4.22 -8.60 1.13
CA THR A 126 3.05 -9.47 1.39
C THR A 126 1.79 -8.66 1.70
N ASN A 127 1.94 -7.44 2.21
CA ASN A 127 0.81 -6.55 2.48
C ASN A 127 0.14 -6.01 1.23
N ALA A 128 0.84 -5.93 0.10
CA ALA A 128 0.21 -5.74 -1.21
C ALA A 128 -0.49 -7.03 -1.68
N PHE A 129 0.23 -8.16 -1.60
CA PHE A 129 -0.25 -9.46 -2.06
C PHE A 129 -1.62 -9.85 -1.49
N ARG A 130 -1.81 -9.64 -0.18
CA ARG A 130 -3.06 -9.95 0.52
C ARG A 130 -4.28 -9.17 0.03
N LEU A 131 -4.10 -8.08 -0.73
CA LEU A 131 -5.18 -7.23 -1.24
C LEU A 131 -5.65 -7.65 -2.64
N TYR A 132 -4.83 -8.40 -3.39
CA TYR A 132 -5.19 -8.84 -4.75
C TYR A 132 -6.40 -9.78 -4.83
N PRO A 133 -6.65 -10.71 -3.88
CA PRO A 133 -7.83 -11.58 -3.98
C PRO A 133 -9.14 -10.79 -4.06
N ALA A 134 -9.30 -9.76 -3.23
CA ALA A 134 -10.47 -8.88 -3.26
C ALA A 134 -10.54 -8.07 -4.56
N LEU A 135 -9.41 -7.53 -5.03
CA LEU A 135 -9.32 -6.80 -6.29
C LEU A 135 -9.68 -7.65 -7.52
N LEU A 136 -9.30 -8.92 -7.51
CA LEU A 136 -9.47 -9.85 -8.64
C LEU A 136 -10.75 -10.70 -8.52
N GLY A 137 -11.55 -10.51 -7.46
CA GLY A 137 -12.79 -11.25 -7.27
C GLY A 137 -12.60 -12.75 -7.03
N VAL A 138 -11.49 -13.16 -6.39
CA VAL A 138 -11.15 -14.57 -6.16
C VAL A 138 -10.97 -14.89 -4.69
N VAL A 139 -11.17 -16.17 -4.34
CA VAL A 139 -10.95 -16.65 -2.97
C VAL A 139 -9.47 -16.54 -2.61
N ALA A 140 -9.21 -16.23 -1.34
CA ALA A 140 -7.87 -16.04 -0.83
C ALA A 140 -6.97 -17.29 -0.96
N PRO A 141 -5.66 -17.13 -1.21
CA PRO A 141 -4.71 -18.23 -1.18
C PRO A 141 -4.48 -18.77 0.24
N ALA A 142 -3.74 -19.87 0.34
CA ALA A 142 -3.33 -20.46 1.62
C ALA A 142 -2.65 -19.43 2.55
N ARG A 143 -2.91 -19.55 3.86
CA ARG A 143 -2.57 -18.54 4.89
C ARG A 143 -1.08 -18.17 4.90
N GLU A 144 -0.19 -19.14 4.72
CA GLU A 144 1.25 -18.94 4.71
C GLU A 144 1.74 -17.98 3.62
N MET A 145 0.94 -17.77 2.55
CA MET A 145 1.27 -16.80 1.50
C MET A 145 0.87 -15.37 1.88
N VAL A 146 -0.02 -15.15 2.84
CA VAL A 146 -0.62 -13.83 3.13
C VAL A 146 -0.22 -13.25 4.49
N PHE A 147 0.40 -14.05 5.36
CA PHE A 147 0.93 -13.57 6.65
C PHE A 147 2.38 -13.11 6.56
N THR A 148 2.71 -11.99 7.21
CA THR A 148 4.07 -11.44 7.25
C THR A 148 4.28 -10.60 8.50
N GLY A 149 5.51 -10.51 8.99
CA GLY A 149 5.88 -9.64 10.12
C GLY A 149 6.39 -8.25 9.70
N ASP A 150 6.29 -7.90 8.41
CA ASP A 150 6.81 -6.66 7.82
C ASP A 150 5.74 -5.90 7.01
N VAL A 151 5.74 -4.57 7.12
CA VAL A 151 4.98 -3.67 6.24
C VAL A 151 5.98 -2.96 5.34
N GLY A 152 6.10 -3.46 4.11
CA GLY A 152 6.97 -2.88 3.10
C GLY A 152 6.32 -1.68 2.39
N MET A 153 7.05 -0.58 2.30
CA MET A 153 6.65 0.66 1.65
C MET A 153 7.60 0.96 0.50
N LEU A 154 7.09 0.97 -0.72
CA LEU A 154 7.88 1.33 -1.89
C LEU A 154 7.68 2.81 -2.17
N ALA A 155 8.78 3.53 -2.30
CA ALA A 155 8.75 4.97 -2.54
C ALA A 155 9.48 5.27 -3.87
N PRO A 156 8.74 5.57 -4.97
CA PRO A 156 9.36 5.95 -6.23
C PRO A 156 10.17 7.24 -6.07
N SER A 157 11.37 7.33 -6.63
CA SER A 157 12.32 8.44 -6.39
C SER A 157 11.78 9.86 -6.62
N HIS A 158 10.69 10.04 -7.37
CA HIS A 158 10.09 11.34 -7.67
C HIS A 158 9.04 11.81 -6.64
N ILE A 159 8.62 10.96 -5.69
CA ILE A 159 7.58 11.35 -4.73
C ILE A 159 8.13 12.35 -3.70
N ARG A 160 7.30 13.27 -3.23
CA ARG A 160 7.65 14.26 -2.21
C ARG A 160 6.47 14.52 -1.28
N LEU A 161 6.69 14.44 0.04
CA LEU A 161 5.63 14.72 1.02
C LEU A 161 5.25 16.20 1.01
N ALA A 162 3.94 16.48 0.99
CA ALA A 162 3.43 17.84 1.07
C ALA A 162 3.64 18.45 2.47
N GLY A 163 3.89 19.76 2.52
CA GLY A 163 4.10 20.50 3.77
C GLY A 163 5.56 20.56 4.24
N PRO A 164 5.83 20.71 5.55
CA PRO A 164 7.18 20.91 6.08
C PRO A 164 8.17 19.80 5.69
N ARG A 165 9.46 20.14 5.51
CA ARG A 165 10.50 19.14 5.28
C ARG A 165 10.84 18.44 6.59
N GLU A 166 10.12 17.36 6.89
CA GLU A 166 10.32 16.52 8.06
C GLU A 166 10.28 15.03 7.66
N PRO A 167 11.01 14.15 8.37
CA PRO A 167 10.99 12.70 8.15
C PRO A 167 9.58 12.10 8.19
N LEU A 168 9.31 11.13 7.31
CA LEU A 168 8.04 10.38 7.30
C LEU A 168 7.74 9.76 8.66
N THR A 169 8.74 9.24 9.37
CA THR A 169 8.65 8.68 10.71
C THR A 169 8.19 9.72 11.72
N SER A 170 8.71 10.95 11.67
CA SER A 170 8.23 12.08 12.50
C SER A 170 6.76 12.41 12.22
N ARG A 171 6.34 12.39 10.94
CA ARG A 171 4.93 12.58 10.56
C ARG A 171 4.04 11.46 11.07
N LEU A 172 4.50 10.22 10.99
CA LEU A 172 3.78 9.05 11.50
C LEU A 172 3.60 9.13 13.02
N ARG A 173 4.63 9.55 13.77
CA ARG A 173 4.52 9.82 15.21
C ARG A 173 3.52 10.93 15.50
N SER A 174 3.62 12.04 14.76
CA SER A 174 2.65 13.15 14.82
C SER A 174 1.22 12.74 14.44
N ALA A 175 1.05 11.64 13.70
CA ALA A 175 -0.24 11.02 13.38
C ALA A 175 -0.71 9.98 14.42
N GLY A 176 0.06 9.78 15.50
CA GLY A 176 -0.24 8.89 16.61
C GLY A 176 0.21 7.44 16.41
N LEU A 177 1.16 7.19 15.51
CA LEU A 177 1.79 5.87 15.37
C LEU A 177 3.02 5.78 16.28
N GLU A 178 2.96 4.85 17.23
CA GLU A 178 4.08 4.53 18.12
C GLU A 178 4.91 3.36 17.58
N PHE A 179 6.22 3.55 17.55
CA PHE A 179 7.21 2.53 17.17
C PHE A 179 8.55 2.77 17.85
N GLU A 180 9.30 1.70 18.04
CA GLU A 180 10.69 1.72 18.47
C GLU A 180 11.60 1.84 17.23
N THR A 181 12.64 2.66 17.30
CA THR A 181 13.69 2.69 16.26
C THR A 181 14.85 1.82 16.70
N ARG A 182 15.14 0.76 15.94
CA ARG A 182 16.27 -0.14 16.15
C ARG A 182 17.37 0.18 15.14
N PHE A 183 18.55 0.49 15.66
CA PHE A 183 19.72 0.80 14.84
C PHE A 183 20.47 -0.49 14.50
N PRO A 184 20.88 -0.67 13.23
CA PRO A 184 21.64 -1.84 12.81
C PRO A 184 23.06 -1.82 13.38
N MET A 185 23.73 -2.98 13.38
CA MET A 185 25.14 -3.06 13.76
C MET A 185 26.07 -2.42 12.71
N ASP A 186 25.71 -2.55 11.42
CA ASP A 186 26.41 -1.87 10.33
C ASP A 186 25.77 -0.48 10.12
N PRO A 187 26.50 0.62 10.34
CA PRO A 187 25.98 1.98 10.13
C PRO A 187 25.59 2.28 8.68
N ALA A 188 26.02 1.46 7.72
CA ALA A 188 25.59 1.57 6.33
C ALA A 188 24.15 1.07 6.11
N ASP A 189 23.57 0.29 7.02
CA ASP A 189 22.19 -0.13 6.93
C ASP A 189 21.23 0.93 7.48
N PRO A 190 20.03 1.10 6.91
CA PRO A 190 19.03 2.00 7.46
C PRO A 190 18.47 1.48 8.80
N PRO A 191 18.03 2.38 9.70
CA PRO A 191 17.30 2.00 10.90
C PRO A 191 16.00 1.26 10.57
N LYS A 192 15.60 0.39 11.49
CA LYS A 192 14.32 -0.34 11.42
C LYS A 192 13.35 0.26 12.41
N HIS A 193 12.09 0.40 12.01
CA HIS A 193 11.04 0.89 12.90
C HIS A 193 10.08 -0.23 13.23
N VAL A 194 9.94 -0.56 14.52
CA VAL A 194 9.16 -1.71 14.99
C VAL A 194 7.95 -1.24 15.78
N VAL A 195 6.77 -1.63 15.32
CA VAL A 195 5.47 -1.34 15.92
C VAL A 195 5.06 -2.51 16.81
N HIS A 196 4.90 -2.26 18.12
CA HIS A 196 4.49 -3.25 19.14
C HIS A 196 5.32 -4.55 19.09
N ASP A 197 6.65 -4.42 18.98
CA ASP A 197 7.65 -5.51 18.94
C ASP A 197 7.52 -6.57 17.84
N ASN A 198 6.51 -6.46 16.98
CA ASN A 198 6.12 -7.56 16.08
C ASN A 198 6.01 -7.16 14.60
N ILE A 199 5.86 -5.87 14.29
CA ILE A 199 5.73 -5.41 12.90
C ILE A 199 6.81 -4.42 12.54
N GLU A 200 7.67 -4.80 11.60
CA GLU A 200 8.71 -3.93 11.05
C GLU A 200 8.14 -3.06 9.92
N ILE A 201 8.41 -1.76 9.94
CA ILE A 201 8.16 -0.85 8.83
C ILE A 201 9.44 -0.82 7.98
N GLU A 202 9.36 -1.35 6.77
CA GLU A 202 10.47 -1.35 5.81
C GLU A 202 10.21 -0.31 4.72
N ILE A 203 11.19 0.58 4.48
CA ILE A 203 11.09 1.62 3.43
C ILE A 203 12.20 1.43 2.40
N PRO A 204 12.07 0.47 1.47
CA PRO A 204 13.03 0.35 0.38
C PRO A 204 12.85 1.46 -0.67
N GLY A 205 13.99 1.97 -1.15
CA GLY A 205 14.09 2.82 -2.33
C GLY A 205 14.70 2.07 -3.53
N PRO A 206 14.49 2.53 -4.77
CA PRO A 206 15.22 2.00 -5.92
C PRO A 206 16.71 2.34 -5.81
N VAL A 207 17.59 1.54 -6.42
CA VAL A 207 19.03 1.85 -6.44
C VAL A 207 19.29 3.16 -7.17
N ALA A 208 20.00 4.09 -6.50
CA ALA A 208 20.44 5.34 -7.08
C ALA A 208 21.63 5.15 -8.03
N ARG A 209 21.92 6.16 -8.86
CA ARG A 209 23.14 6.18 -9.71
C ARG A 209 24.36 6.15 -8.79
N GLY A 210 25.07 5.02 -8.74
CA GLY A 210 26.24 4.83 -7.86
C GLY A 210 26.32 3.45 -7.21
N GLY A 211 25.20 2.71 -7.13
CA GLY A 211 25.18 1.35 -6.59
C GLY A 211 25.33 1.26 -5.06
N GLU A 212 25.15 2.38 -4.36
CA GLU A 212 25.11 2.42 -2.90
C GLU A 212 24.00 1.50 -2.35
N ARG A 213 24.28 0.88 -1.20
CA ARG A 213 23.36 -0.07 -0.56
C ARG A 213 22.24 0.61 0.24
N SER A 214 22.43 1.87 0.60
CA SER A 214 21.46 2.72 1.27
C SER A 214 21.71 4.18 0.90
N TYR A 215 20.71 5.04 1.09
CA TYR A 215 20.82 6.48 0.91
C TYR A 215 19.70 7.20 1.66
N VAL A 216 19.82 8.52 1.84
CA VAL A 216 18.71 9.33 2.36
C VAL A 216 17.75 9.66 1.23
N TYR A 217 16.53 9.15 1.29
CA TYR A 217 15.53 9.45 0.30
C TYR A 217 14.91 10.84 0.52
N GLU A 218 15.36 11.81 -0.26
CA GLU A 218 15.02 13.23 -0.12
C GLU A 218 13.50 13.50 -0.08
N GLY A 219 12.70 12.75 -0.85
CA GLY A 219 11.25 12.96 -0.95
C GLY A 219 10.47 12.74 0.34
N ILE A 220 10.97 11.84 1.19
CA ILE A 220 10.35 11.47 2.47
C ILE A 220 11.26 11.74 3.67
N GLN A 221 12.48 12.23 3.43
CA GLN A 221 13.48 12.58 4.43
C GLN A 221 13.84 11.38 5.35
N GLU A 222 13.94 10.17 4.78
CA GLU A 222 14.27 8.93 5.51
C GLU A 222 15.49 8.23 4.92
N PRO A 223 16.37 7.63 5.74
CA PRO A 223 17.33 6.64 5.25
C PRO A 223 16.61 5.38 4.74
N VAL A 224 16.94 4.94 3.52
CA VAL A 224 16.30 3.79 2.86
C VAL A 224 17.33 2.78 2.38
N ALA A 225 16.94 1.50 2.34
CA ALA A 225 17.72 0.46 1.69
C ALA A 225 17.51 0.53 0.17
N ALA A 226 18.59 0.47 -0.58
CA ALA A 226 18.57 0.50 -2.04
C ALA A 226 18.33 -0.90 -2.60
N LEU A 227 17.11 -1.18 -3.10
CA LEU A 227 16.75 -2.47 -3.69
C LEU A 227 16.82 -2.41 -5.21
N ARG A 228 17.55 -3.38 -5.78
CA ARG A 228 17.65 -3.57 -7.24
C ARG A 228 16.31 -4.04 -7.79
N LEU A 229 16.02 -3.66 -9.04
CA LEU A 229 14.90 -4.16 -9.84
C LEU A 229 13.52 -3.66 -9.36
N LEU A 230 13.49 -2.83 -8.31
CA LEU A 230 12.27 -2.28 -7.73
C LEU A 230 11.51 -1.43 -8.74
N GLU A 231 12.20 -0.77 -9.66
CA GLU A 231 11.64 0.11 -10.70
C GLU A 231 10.54 -0.55 -11.54
N PHE A 232 10.54 -1.89 -11.66
CA PHE A 232 9.52 -2.60 -12.39
C PHE A 232 8.17 -2.65 -11.65
N SER A 233 8.18 -2.72 -10.31
CA SER A 233 6.95 -2.71 -9.48
C SER A 233 6.37 -1.32 -9.26
N LEU A 234 7.15 -0.25 -9.49
CA LEU A 234 6.72 1.13 -9.27
C LEU A 234 5.88 1.68 -10.43
N ARG A 235 5.83 0.97 -11.56
CA ARG A 235 5.17 1.43 -12.78
C ARG A 235 3.68 1.07 -12.78
N ASP A 236 2.86 2.03 -13.20
CA ASP A 236 1.40 1.92 -13.36
C ASP A 236 0.68 1.28 -12.14
N PRO A 237 0.92 1.75 -10.90
CA PRO A 237 0.33 1.15 -9.73
C PRO A 237 -1.19 1.39 -9.67
N VAL A 238 -1.89 0.56 -8.89
CA VAL A 238 -3.36 0.58 -8.79
C VAL A 238 -3.82 0.91 -7.38
N SER A 239 -4.89 1.70 -7.27
CA SER A 239 -5.56 1.96 -5.99
C SER A 239 -6.45 0.78 -5.59
N VAL A 240 -6.36 0.37 -4.33
CA VAL A 240 -7.17 -0.68 -3.70
C VAL A 240 -7.59 -0.25 -2.30
N VAL A 241 -8.68 -0.82 -1.78
CA VAL A 241 -9.13 -0.54 -0.42
C VAL A 241 -8.83 -1.73 0.48
N ALA A 242 -8.02 -1.51 1.51
CA ALA A 242 -7.75 -2.50 2.53
C ALA A 242 -8.84 -2.50 3.62
N LEU A 243 -9.26 -3.68 4.05
CA LEU A 243 -10.41 -3.86 4.96
C LEU A 243 -10.02 -3.66 6.42
N TYR A 244 -10.00 -2.40 6.85
CA TYR A 244 -9.78 -1.99 8.25
C TYR A 244 -10.64 -0.77 8.61
N ARG A 245 -11.44 -0.89 9.68
CA ARG A 245 -12.42 0.13 10.10
C ARG A 245 -13.35 0.54 8.94
N GLU A 246 -13.36 1.81 8.54
CA GLU A 246 -14.10 2.34 7.37
C GLU A 246 -13.43 2.06 6.02
N GLY A 247 -12.33 1.30 5.99
CA GLY A 247 -11.51 1.06 4.81
C GLY A 247 -10.31 2.00 4.78
N VAL A 248 -9.22 1.53 4.20
CA VAL A 248 -8.02 2.34 3.97
C VAL A 248 -7.65 2.22 2.50
N GLU A 249 -7.81 3.30 1.75
CA GLU A 249 -7.31 3.35 0.37
C GLU A 249 -5.79 3.39 0.38
N VAL A 250 -5.20 2.46 -0.38
CA VAL A 250 -3.77 2.31 -0.54
C VAL A 250 -3.46 2.07 -2.02
N THR A 251 -2.27 2.48 -2.43
CA THR A 251 -1.75 2.21 -3.76
C THR A 251 -0.87 0.96 -3.69
N VAL A 252 -1.05 -0.01 -4.58
CA VAL A 252 -0.22 -1.24 -4.68
C VAL A 252 0.36 -1.37 -6.09
N PRO A 253 1.44 -2.14 -6.30
CA PRO A 253 1.88 -2.48 -7.65
C PRO A 253 0.74 -3.14 -8.43
N ALA A 254 0.70 -2.94 -9.75
CA ALA A 254 -0.21 -3.70 -10.59
C ALA A 254 0.01 -5.22 -10.37
N PRO A 255 -1.05 -6.04 -10.29
CA PRO A 255 -0.93 -7.46 -9.94
C PRO A 255 0.08 -8.24 -10.79
N GLU A 256 0.08 -8.00 -12.09
CA GLU A 256 0.98 -8.62 -13.06
C GLU A 256 2.44 -8.21 -12.83
N ARG A 257 2.69 -6.94 -12.54
CA ARG A 257 4.02 -6.44 -12.22
C ARG A 257 4.51 -7.00 -10.88
N PHE A 258 3.62 -7.10 -9.89
CA PHE A 258 3.95 -7.75 -8.62
C PHE A 258 4.35 -9.21 -8.82
N ALA A 259 3.53 -10.00 -9.52
CA ALA A 259 3.77 -11.43 -9.69
C ALA A 259 5.09 -11.70 -10.41
N LEU A 260 5.31 -11.00 -11.51
CA LEU A 260 6.54 -11.14 -12.30
C LEU A 260 7.76 -10.62 -11.54
N HIS A 261 7.66 -9.50 -10.82
CA HIS A 261 8.76 -9.00 -9.98
C HIS A 261 9.15 -9.98 -8.89
N LYS A 262 8.16 -10.67 -8.28
CA LYS A 262 8.41 -11.70 -7.27
C LYS A 262 9.22 -12.87 -7.82
N LEU A 263 8.98 -13.29 -9.06
CA LEU A 263 9.85 -14.28 -9.73
C LEU A 263 11.29 -13.74 -9.84
N ILE A 264 11.49 -12.47 -10.20
CA ILE A 264 12.84 -11.92 -10.33
C ILE A 264 13.56 -11.83 -8.96
N VAL A 265 12.91 -11.22 -7.96
CA VAL A 265 13.49 -11.00 -6.62
C VAL A 265 13.76 -12.31 -5.88
N ALA A 266 12.98 -13.37 -6.13
CA ALA A 266 13.25 -14.69 -5.57
C ALA A 266 14.68 -15.17 -5.88
N GLN A 267 15.25 -14.79 -7.02
CA GLN A 267 16.61 -15.18 -7.41
C GLN A 267 17.71 -14.30 -6.77
N LEU A 268 17.34 -13.20 -6.12
CA LEU A 268 18.25 -12.37 -5.34
C LEU A 268 18.31 -12.81 -3.86
N ARG A 269 17.39 -13.67 -3.41
CA ARG A 269 17.32 -14.13 -2.03
C ARG A 269 18.24 -15.33 -1.80
N ALA A 270 19.38 -15.08 -1.17
CA ALA A 270 20.35 -16.08 -0.76
C ALA A 270 20.40 -16.27 0.76
N GLY A 271 21.10 -17.31 1.23
CA GLY A 271 21.41 -17.53 2.64
C GLY A 271 20.17 -17.65 3.54
N SER A 272 20.11 -16.85 4.60
CA SER A 272 19.02 -16.79 5.58
C SER A 272 17.66 -16.38 4.98
N PHE A 273 17.63 -15.86 3.75
CA PHE A 273 16.40 -15.46 3.07
C PHE A 273 15.77 -16.55 2.19
N LYS A 274 16.25 -17.79 2.23
CA LYS A 274 15.67 -18.94 1.48
C LYS A 274 14.19 -19.16 1.77
N SER A 275 13.74 -18.99 3.01
CA SER A 275 12.30 -19.09 3.34
C SER A 275 11.47 -18.03 2.63
N LYS A 276 11.98 -16.80 2.52
CA LYS A 276 11.35 -15.70 1.77
C LYS A 276 11.33 -15.98 0.25
N ARG A 277 12.31 -16.72 -0.29
CA ARG A 277 12.36 -17.15 -1.71
C ARG A 277 11.18 -18.05 -2.08
N ASN A 278 10.97 -19.12 -1.30
CA ASN A 278 9.87 -20.06 -1.56
C ASN A 278 8.51 -19.36 -1.45
N LYS A 279 8.36 -18.44 -0.48
CA LYS A 279 7.14 -17.65 -0.35
C LYS A 279 6.90 -16.75 -1.57
N ASP A 280 7.93 -16.06 -2.07
CA ASP A 280 7.83 -15.23 -3.27
C ASP A 280 7.42 -16.05 -4.51
N LEU A 281 8.01 -17.23 -4.72
CA LEU A 281 7.66 -18.12 -5.83
C LEU A 281 6.22 -18.62 -5.73
N ARG A 282 5.74 -18.97 -4.52
CA ARG A 282 4.36 -19.40 -4.30
C ARG A 282 3.36 -18.26 -4.53
N GLN A 283 3.65 -17.06 -4.02
CA GLN A 283 2.84 -15.86 -4.28
C GLN A 283 2.75 -15.56 -5.78
N ALA A 284 3.88 -15.57 -6.48
CA ALA A 284 3.94 -15.34 -7.92
C ALA A 284 3.16 -16.39 -8.70
N SER A 285 3.34 -17.67 -8.38
CA SER A 285 2.66 -18.77 -9.06
C SER A 285 1.15 -18.70 -8.88
N TRP A 286 0.69 -18.44 -7.65
CA TRP A 286 -0.74 -18.26 -7.38
C TRP A 286 -1.30 -17.08 -8.17
N LEU A 287 -0.65 -15.92 -8.12
CA LEU A 287 -1.16 -14.71 -8.78
C LEU A 287 -1.14 -14.83 -10.30
N LEU A 288 -0.09 -15.40 -10.91
CA LEU A 288 -0.05 -15.65 -12.35
C LEU A 288 -1.15 -16.61 -12.80
N LYS A 289 -1.50 -17.60 -11.98
CA LYS A 289 -2.65 -18.48 -12.26
C LYS A 289 -3.97 -17.70 -12.27
N VAL A 290 -4.16 -16.72 -11.37
CA VAL A 290 -5.34 -15.84 -11.39
C VAL A 290 -5.34 -15.00 -12.67
N LEU A 291 -4.20 -14.40 -12.97
CA LEU A 291 -4.07 -13.42 -14.05
C LEU A 291 -4.18 -14.05 -15.44
N ALA A 292 -3.82 -15.33 -15.57
CA ALA A 292 -4.08 -16.10 -16.80
C ALA A 292 -5.57 -16.18 -17.14
N GLU A 293 -6.48 -16.10 -16.15
CA GLU A 293 -7.92 -16.08 -16.41
C GLU A 293 -8.46 -14.64 -16.48
N ALA A 294 -7.95 -13.74 -15.63
CA ALA A 294 -8.55 -12.43 -15.43
C ALA A 294 -7.96 -11.31 -16.30
N ARG A 295 -6.65 -11.35 -16.59
CA ARG A 295 -5.87 -10.25 -17.20
C ARG A 295 -4.68 -10.74 -18.05
N PRO A 296 -4.90 -11.61 -19.06
CA PRO A 296 -3.81 -12.20 -19.83
C PRO A 296 -3.04 -11.15 -20.64
N ASN A 297 -3.72 -10.16 -21.24
CA ASN A 297 -3.07 -9.12 -22.06
C ASN A 297 -2.16 -8.19 -21.24
N GLU A 298 -2.62 -7.71 -20.08
CA GLU A 298 -1.82 -6.88 -19.18
C GLU A 298 -0.60 -7.65 -18.68
N THR A 299 -0.78 -8.92 -18.36
CA THR A 299 0.32 -9.79 -17.92
C THR A 299 1.34 -10.01 -19.03
N MET A 300 0.88 -10.21 -20.26
CA MET A 300 1.78 -10.35 -21.41
C MET A 300 2.57 -9.07 -21.68
N ASN A 301 1.94 -7.90 -21.59
CA ASN A 301 2.63 -6.62 -21.72
C ASN A 301 3.70 -6.42 -20.64
N ALA A 302 3.41 -6.77 -19.40
CA ALA A 302 4.38 -6.72 -18.30
C ALA A 302 5.53 -7.74 -18.50
N LEU A 303 5.26 -8.92 -19.07
CA LEU A 303 6.27 -9.92 -19.40
C LEU A 303 7.20 -9.45 -20.53
N ARG A 304 6.65 -8.81 -21.58
CA ARG A 304 7.43 -8.19 -22.65
C ARG A 304 8.36 -7.09 -22.12
N ASP A 305 7.89 -6.27 -21.17
CA ASP A 305 8.71 -5.27 -20.48
C ASP A 305 9.91 -5.94 -19.77
N ILE A 306 9.70 -7.02 -19.00
CA ILE A 306 10.82 -7.78 -18.39
C ILE A 306 11.80 -8.32 -19.43
N ARG A 307 11.29 -8.94 -20.51
CA ARG A 307 12.12 -9.49 -21.59
C ARG A 307 12.93 -8.38 -22.28
N GLY A 308 12.44 -7.15 -22.34
CA GLY A 308 13.13 -5.99 -22.90
C GLY A 308 14.25 -5.40 -22.04
N ARG A 309 14.29 -5.68 -20.72
CA ARG A 309 15.21 -5.03 -19.76
C ARG A 309 16.65 -5.59 -19.70
N GLY A 310 16.96 -6.62 -20.47
CA GLY A 310 18.32 -7.16 -20.63
C GLY A 310 18.56 -8.56 -20.05
N PRO A 311 19.78 -9.11 -20.19
CA PRO A 311 20.07 -10.53 -19.94
C PRO A 311 19.93 -10.93 -18.48
N THR A 312 20.23 -10.04 -17.52
CA THR A 312 20.09 -10.31 -16.08
C THR A 312 18.64 -10.58 -15.70
N TRP A 313 17.70 -9.80 -16.23
CA TRP A 313 16.26 -9.98 -16.00
C TRP A 313 15.77 -11.31 -16.56
N ARG A 314 16.15 -11.61 -17.81
CA ARG A 314 15.81 -12.89 -18.47
C ARG A 314 16.36 -14.08 -17.68
N LYS A 315 17.63 -14.02 -17.25
CA LYS A 315 18.28 -15.08 -16.45
C LYS A 315 17.53 -15.35 -15.14
N HIS A 316 17.17 -14.30 -14.40
CA HIS A 316 16.43 -14.45 -13.15
C HIS A 316 15.02 -14.99 -13.39
N LEU A 317 14.32 -14.53 -14.43
CA LEU A 317 13.01 -15.04 -14.80
C LEU A 317 13.08 -16.54 -15.12
N SER A 318 13.95 -16.94 -16.04
CA SER A 318 14.10 -18.36 -16.44
C SER A 318 14.49 -19.26 -15.28
N ALA A 319 15.33 -18.78 -14.36
CA ALA A 319 15.69 -19.54 -13.15
C ALA A 319 14.48 -19.76 -12.23
N SER A 320 13.67 -18.73 -11.98
CA SER A 320 12.44 -18.87 -11.19
C SER A 320 11.40 -19.76 -11.86
N LEU A 321 11.25 -19.70 -13.19
CA LEU A 321 10.29 -20.54 -13.90
C LEU A 321 10.66 -22.03 -13.86
N ARG A 322 11.95 -22.38 -13.76
CA ARG A 322 12.38 -23.77 -13.50
C ARG A 322 12.00 -24.26 -12.11
N GLU A 323 12.01 -23.37 -11.11
CA GLU A 323 11.68 -23.70 -9.72
C GLU A 323 10.18 -23.61 -9.42
N ALA A 324 9.42 -22.90 -10.26
CA ALA A 324 8.00 -22.66 -10.12
C ALA A 324 7.26 -23.13 -11.38
N PRO A 325 7.08 -24.45 -11.57
CA PRO A 325 6.45 -25.00 -12.77
C PRO A 325 5.00 -24.54 -12.96
N ASP A 326 4.28 -24.23 -11.88
CA ASP A 326 2.94 -23.66 -11.95
C ASP A 326 2.93 -22.24 -12.53
N ALA A 327 3.89 -21.39 -12.15
CA ALA A 327 4.09 -20.08 -12.78
C ALA A 327 4.45 -20.24 -14.27
N ALA A 328 5.34 -21.16 -14.61
CA ALA A 328 5.70 -21.45 -16.01
C ALA A 328 4.49 -21.90 -16.84
N LYS A 329 3.65 -22.79 -16.27
CA LYS A 329 2.40 -23.22 -16.91
C LYS A 329 1.42 -22.07 -17.11
N ALA A 330 1.27 -21.19 -16.12
CA ALA A 330 0.40 -20.02 -16.21
C ALA A 330 0.87 -19.04 -17.30
N LEU A 331 2.19 -18.77 -17.39
CA LEU A 331 2.73 -17.91 -18.44
C LEU A 331 2.56 -18.49 -19.84
N ARG A 332 2.81 -19.80 -20.03
CA ARG A 332 2.57 -20.46 -21.32
C ARG A 332 1.11 -20.36 -21.76
N ARG A 333 0.17 -20.45 -20.81
CA ARG A 333 -1.26 -20.25 -21.08
C ARG A 333 -1.54 -18.82 -21.54
N ILE A 334 -0.97 -17.82 -20.86
CA ILE A 334 -1.10 -16.41 -21.24
C ILE A 334 -0.55 -16.15 -22.64
N GLU A 335 0.64 -16.68 -22.94
CA GLU A 335 1.28 -16.56 -24.26
C GLU A 335 0.40 -17.19 -25.37
N ALA A 336 -0.15 -18.38 -25.11
CA ALA A 336 -1.06 -19.05 -26.04
C ALA A 336 -2.36 -18.27 -26.27
N GLU A 337 -2.96 -17.71 -25.21
CA GLU A 337 -4.21 -16.95 -25.29
C GLU A 337 -4.02 -15.58 -25.98
N THR A 338 -2.83 -14.97 -25.84
CA THR A 338 -2.52 -13.64 -26.41
C THR A 338 -1.90 -13.70 -27.81
N GLY A 339 -1.69 -14.90 -28.36
CA GLY A 339 -1.19 -15.09 -29.73
C GLY A 339 0.29 -14.73 -29.92
N ASP A 340 1.09 -14.76 -28.86
CA ASP A 340 2.53 -14.42 -28.89
C ASP A 340 3.35 -15.62 -28.40
N PRO A 341 3.63 -16.61 -29.27
CA PRO A 341 4.45 -17.75 -28.91
C PRO A 341 5.89 -17.30 -28.62
N ASP A 342 6.42 -17.73 -27.48
CA ASP A 342 7.81 -17.50 -27.06
C ASP A 342 8.79 -17.78 -28.23
N PRO A 343 9.56 -16.79 -28.73
CA PRO A 343 10.45 -17.00 -29.87
C PRO A 343 11.73 -17.78 -29.53
N GLY A 344 11.77 -18.51 -28.41
CA GLY A 344 12.99 -19.08 -27.86
C GLY A 344 12.82 -20.40 -27.10
N GLY A 345 12.01 -21.33 -27.65
CA GLY A 345 12.04 -22.74 -27.27
C GLY A 345 13.37 -23.41 -27.61
#